data_AF-A0A4R8M1F7-F1
#
_entry.id   AF-A0A4R8M1F7-F1
#
_cell.length_a   1.000
_cell.length_b   1.000
_cell.length_c   1.000
_cell.angle_alpha   90.00
_cell.angle_beta   90.00
_cell.angle_gamma   90.00
#
_symmetry.space_group_name_H-M   'P 1'
#
loop_
_entity.id
_entity.type
_entity.pdbx_description
1 polymer ?
#
loop_
_entity_poly.entity_id
_entity_poly.type
_entity_poly.pdbx_seq_one_letter_code
_entity_poly.pdbx_strand_id
1 'polypeptide(L)'
;MARTKGVEAFNRLRKQFIKYDLLIIDEWLLFPISVEDTQLLLSLVDRRHNHQATIIASQFEPAEWLDQIPVPVAAEAITDRLCSQAYNIVIKGKKSMREAARD
;
A
#
# COMPACT_ATOMS: atom_id res chain seq x y z
N MET A 1 -3.70 -5.65 15.02
CA MET A 1 -4.63 -4.81 15.83
C MET A 1 -6.11 -4.88 15.40
N ALA A 2 -6.46 -4.90 14.11
CA ALA A 2 -7.88 -5.04 13.71
C ALA A 2 -8.36 -6.50 13.77
N ARG A 3 -7.55 -7.45 13.25
CA ARG A 3 -7.84 -8.91 13.35
C ARG A 3 -8.00 -9.39 14.80
N THR A 4 -7.23 -8.80 15.73
CA THR A 4 -7.29 -9.12 17.18
C THR A 4 -8.56 -8.63 17.86
N LYS A 5 -9.32 -7.72 17.23
CA LYS A 5 -10.63 -7.23 17.72
C LYS A 5 -11.82 -8.06 17.19
N GLY A 6 -11.55 -9.16 16.47
CA GLY A 6 -12.56 -10.06 15.92
C GLY A 6 -12.92 -9.79 14.45
N VAL A 7 -13.55 -10.80 13.83
CA VAL A 7 -13.86 -10.85 12.39
C VAL A 7 -14.78 -9.70 11.95
N GLU A 8 -15.78 -9.37 12.76
CA GLU A 8 -16.73 -8.29 12.45
C GLU A 8 -16.07 -6.91 12.42
N ALA A 9 -15.24 -6.63 13.44
CA ALA A 9 -14.49 -5.37 13.52
C ALA A 9 -13.53 -5.23 12.34
N PHE A 10 -12.84 -6.31 11.98
CA PHE A 10 -11.97 -6.36 10.82
C PHE A 10 -12.72 -6.10 9.51
N ASN A 11 -13.86 -6.77 9.30
CA ASN A 11 -14.67 -6.59 8.09
C ASN A 11 -15.27 -5.18 7.98
N ARG A 12 -15.68 -4.58 9.10
CA ARG A 12 -16.14 -3.18 9.14
C ARG A 12 -15.03 -2.22 8.72
N LEU A 13 -13.82 -2.39 9.26
CA LEU A 13 -12.68 -1.55 8.91
C LEU A 13 -12.31 -1.70 7.43
N ARG A 14 -12.28 -2.93 6.90
CA ARG A 14 -12.03 -3.18 5.48
C ARG A 14 -13.05 -2.45 4.59
N LYS A 15 -14.35 -2.50 4.92
CA LYS A 15 -15.40 -1.76 4.20
C LYS A 15 -15.19 -0.24 4.27
N GLN A 16 -14.65 0.29 5.36
CA GLN A 16 -14.34 1.72 5.49
C GLN A 16 -13.17 2.12 4.57
N PHE A 17 -12.09 1.34 4.51
CA PHE A 17 -10.94 1.65 3.64
C PHE A 17 -11.29 1.76 2.17
N ILE A 18 -12.31 1.06 1.70
CA ILE A 18 -12.80 1.19 0.32
C ILE A 18 -13.56 2.50 0.10
N LYS A 19 -14.23 3.03 1.14
CA LYS A 19 -15.12 4.19 1.03
C LYS A 19 -14.42 5.53 1.23
N TYR A 20 -13.23 5.56 1.81
CA TYR A 20 -12.51 6.83 2.02
C TYR A 20 -12.20 7.49 0.68
N ASP A 21 -12.51 8.78 0.58
CA ASP A 21 -12.23 9.57 -0.62
C ASP A 21 -10.73 9.61 -0.93
N LEU A 22 -9.92 9.70 0.13
CA LEU A 22 -8.47 9.57 0.09
C LEU A 22 -8.01 8.51 1.09
N LEU A 23 -7.29 7.50 0.61
CA LEU A 23 -6.58 6.53 1.45
C LEU A 23 -5.08 6.73 1.28
N ILE A 24 -4.36 6.94 2.37
CA ILE A 24 -2.90 7.03 2.39
C ILE A 24 -2.36 5.76 3.05
N ILE A 25 -1.46 5.08 2.35
CA ILE A 25 -0.75 3.92 2.86
C ILE A 25 0.74 4.27 2.93
N ASP A 26 1.22 4.40 4.16
CA ASP A 26 2.61 4.72 4.47
C ASP A 26 3.43 3.44 4.66
N GLU A 27 4.75 3.55 4.50
CA GLU A 27 5.73 2.44 4.61
C GLU A 27 5.33 1.21 3.77
N TRP A 28 4.86 1.46 2.54
CA TRP A 28 4.37 0.42 1.63
C TRP A 28 5.44 -0.65 1.37
N LEU A 29 5.07 -1.90 1.67
CA LEU A 29 5.92 -3.09 1.48
C LEU A 29 7.31 -2.96 2.11
N LEU A 30 7.45 -2.20 3.20
CA LEU A 30 8.69 -2.15 3.98
C LEU A 30 9.15 -3.55 4.43
N PHE A 31 8.19 -4.46 4.61
CA PHE A 31 8.43 -5.87 4.90
C PHE A 31 7.59 -6.76 3.97
N PRO A 32 8.06 -7.99 3.67
CA PRO A 32 7.26 -8.97 2.94
C PRO A 32 5.94 -9.26 3.65
N ILE A 33 4.90 -9.48 2.86
CA ILE A 33 3.54 -9.75 3.37
C ILE A 33 3.17 -11.22 3.21
N SER A 34 2.15 -11.66 3.96
CA SER A 34 1.61 -13.01 3.83
C SER A 34 0.77 -13.18 2.54
N VAL A 35 0.50 -14.43 2.15
CA VAL A 35 -0.41 -14.74 1.04
C VAL A 35 -1.83 -14.22 1.35
N GLU A 36 -2.28 -14.37 2.60
CA GLU A 36 -3.59 -13.90 3.04
C GLU A 36 -3.69 -12.37 2.97
N ASP A 37 -2.64 -11.66 3.38
CA ASP A 37 -2.60 -10.20 3.30
C ASP A 37 -2.50 -9.72 1.84
N THR A 38 -1.83 -10.48 0.97
CA THR A 38 -1.81 -10.21 -0.48
C THR A 38 -3.22 -10.24 -1.07
N GLN A 39 -4.02 -11.26 -0.75
CA GLN A 39 -5.41 -11.36 -1.21
C GLN A 39 -6.28 -10.20 -0.71
N LEU A 40 -6.04 -9.76 0.53
CA LEU A 40 -6.75 -8.62 1.10
C LEU A 40 -6.38 -7.31 0.43
N LEU A 41 -5.09 -7.08 0.19
CA LEU A 41 -4.60 -5.91 -0.52
C LEU A 41 -5.12 -5.86 -1.95
N LEU A 42 -5.05 -6.98 -2.69
CA LEU A 42 -5.59 -7.05 -4.05
C LEU A 42 -7.06 -6.64 -4.07
N SER A 43 -7.87 -7.22 -3.17
CA SER A 43 -9.30 -6.86 -3.08
C SER A 43 -9.55 -5.40 -2.69
N LEU A 44 -8.68 -4.79 -1.88
CA LEU A 44 -8.78 -3.37 -1.53
C LEU A 44 -8.43 -2.50 -2.74
N VAL A 45 -7.30 -2.77 -3.39
CA VAL A 45 -6.79 -2.04 -4.55
C VAL A 45 -7.76 -2.15 -5.72
N ASP A 46 -8.26 -3.35 -6.04
CA ASP A 46 -9.29 -3.58 -7.06
C ASP A 46 -10.50 -2.68 -6.89
N ARG A 47 -11.01 -2.57 -5.65
CA ARG A 47 -12.23 -1.80 -5.35
C ARG A 47 -12.02 -0.29 -5.36
N ARG A 48 -10.76 0.16 -5.24
CA ARG A 48 -10.41 1.58 -5.24
C ARG A 48 -9.92 2.06 -6.61
N HIS A 49 -9.36 1.17 -7.41
CA HIS A 49 -8.88 1.46 -8.76
C HIS A 49 -9.97 2.15 -9.59
N ASN A 50 -9.64 3.30 -10.19
CA ASN A 50 -10.55 4.17 -10.95
C ASN A 50 -11.80 4.68 -10.19
N HIS A 51 -11.86 4.53 -8.86
CA HIS A 51 -13.01 4.93 -8.06
C HIS A 51 -12.68 5.94 -6.95
N GLN A 52 -11.56 5.75 -6.24
CA GLN A 52 -11.18 6.58 -5.09
C GLN A 52 -9.66 6.80 -5.04
N ALA A 53 -9.22 7.98 -4.60
CA ALA A 53 -7.81 8.36 -4.63
C ALA A 53 -6.98 7.58 -3.61
N THR A 54 -5.82 7.06 -4.02
CA THR A 54 -4.93 6.32 -3.13
C THR A 54 -3.52 6.89 -3.24
N ILE A 55 -2.91 7.22 -2.11
CA ILE A 55 -1.50 7.62 -2.04
C ILE A 55 -0.72 6.46 -1.42
N ILE A 56 0.33 6.05 -2.12
CA ILE A 56 1.29 5.06 -1.65
C ILE A 56 2.60 5.79 -1.36
N ALA A 57 3.08 5.69 -0.12
CA ALA A 57 4.42 6.13 0.24
C ALA A 57 5.29 4.88 0.44
N SER A 58 6.37 4.79 -0.33
CA SER A 58 7.22 3.61 -0.44
C SER A 58 8.68 4.01 -0.45
N GLN A 59 9.54 3.17 0.14
CA GLN A 59 11.00 3.26 -0.03
C GLN A 59 11.49 2.52 -1.29
N PHE A 60 10.62 1.70 -1.87
CA PHE A 60 10.85 0.89 -3.05
C PHE A 60 10.15 1.46 -4.27
N GLU A 61 10.77 1.32 -5.44
CA GLU A 61 10.15 1.59 -6.74
C GLU A 61 9.12 0.50 -7.09
N PRO A 62 8.13 0.77 -7.97
CA PRO A 62 7.11 -0.20 -8.34
C PRO A 62 7.60 -1.57 -8.81
N ALA A 63 8.76 -1.61 -9.48
CA ALA A 63 9.37 -2.87 -9.91
C ALA A 63 9.83 -3.74 -8.72
N GLU A 64 10.34 -3.12 -7.66
CA GLU A 64 10.82 -3.80 -6.46
C GLU A 64 9.67 -4.31 -5.58
N TRP A 65 8.44 -3.78 -5.76
CA TRP A 65 7.25 -4.29 -5.07
C TRP A 65 6.93 -5.73 -5.46
N LEU A 66 7.29 -6.15 -6.68
CA LEU A 66 7.05 -7.50 -7.18
C LEU A 66 7.76 -8.55 -6.32
N ASP A 67 8.94 -8.23 -5.81
CA ASP A 67 9.75 -9.12 -4.96
C ASP A 67 9.23 -9.20 -3.52
N GLN A 68 8.48 -8.19 -3.06
CA GLN A 68 7.95 -8.12 -1.69
C GLN A 68 6.60 -8.84 -1.52
N ILE A 69 5.91 -9.15 -2.63
CA ILE A 69 4.59 -9.79 -2.63
C ILE A 69 4.74 -11.26 -3.03
N PRO A 70 4.36 -12.22 -2.16
CA PRO A 70 4.66 -13.65 -2.36
C PRO A 70 3.89 -14.34 -3.49
N VAL A 71 2.90 -13.67 -4.11
CA VAL A 71 2.08 -14.22 -5.19
C VAL A 71 2.32 -13.39 -6.46
N PRO A 72 3.18 -13.85 -7.39
CA PRO A 72 3.67 -13.05 -8.52
C PRO A 72 2.54 -12.42 -9.36
N VAL A 73 1.52 -13.21 -9.71
CA VAL A 73 0.38 -12.73 -10.50
C VAL A 73 -0.41 -11.65 -9.76
N ALA A 74 -0.54 -11.77 -8.43
CA ALA A 74 -1.20 -10.75 -7.63
C ALA A 74 -0.31 -9.51 -7.45
N ALA A 75 1.01 -9.69 -7.37
CA ALA A 75 1.98 -8.62 -7.30
C ALA A 75 1.89 -7.72 -8.54
N GLU A 76 1.96 -8.32 -9.73
CA GLU A 76 1.76 -7.61 -11.00
C GLU A 76 0.41 -6.89 -11.03
N ALA A 77 -0.66 -7.60 -10.69
CA ALA A 77 -2.01 -7.04 -10.67
C ALA A 77 -2.18 -5.84 -9.72
N ILE A 78 -1.59 -5.90 -8.53
CA ILE A 78 -1.61 -4.82 -7.53
C ILE A 78 -0.78 -3.64 -8.03
N THR A 79 0.45 -3.88 -8.47
CA THR A 79 1.36 -2.85 -8.97
C THR A 79 0.76 -2.13 -10.17
N ASP A 80 0.23 -2.86 -11.16
CA ASP A 80 -0.40 -2.28 -12.34
C ASP A 80 -1.54 -1.34 -11.97
N ARG A 81 -2.41 -1.73 -11.04
CA ARG A 81 -3.55 -0.90 -10.62
C ARG A 81 -3.13 0.32 -9.82
N LEU A 82 -2.12 0.19 -8.97
CA LEU A 82 -1.61 1.31 -8.19
C LEU A 82 -0.85 2.32 -9.05
N CYS A 83 -0.17 1.85 -10.10
CA CYS A 83 0.62 2.69 -11.00
C CYS A 83 -0.17 3.21 -12.21
N SER A 84 -1.27 2.55 -12.58
CA SER A 84 -2.17 3.02 -13.63
C SER A 84 -2.73 4.39 -13.27
N GLN A 85 -2.45 5.39 -14.10
CA GLN A 85 -2.83 6.80 -13.90
C GLN A 85 -2.24 7.45 -12.64
N ALA A 86 -1.21 6.86 -12.03
CA ALA A 86 -0.55 7.44 -10.88
C ALA A 86 0.35 8.62 -11.29
N TYR A 87 0.37 9.64 -10.43
CA TYR A 87 1.43 10.65 -10.46
C TYR A 87 2.59 10.15 -9.62
N ASN A 88 3.72 9.85 -10.26
CA ASN A 88 4.92 9.44 -9.54
C ASN A 88 5.71 10.68 -9.05
N ILE A 89 5.94 10.75 -7.74
CA ILE A 89 6.70 11.82 -7.10
C ILE A 89 7.92 11.18 -6.43
N VAL A 90 9.07 11.30 -7.08
CA VAL A 90 10.33 10.78 -6.54
C VAL A 90 10.97 11.82 -5.63
N ILE A 91 10.94 11.56 -4.33
CA ILE A 91 11.60 12.41 -3.32
C ILE A 91 13.05 11.96 -3.18
N LYS A 92 13.98 12.80 -3.63
CA LYS A 92 15.43 12.55 -3.48
C LYS A 92 15.96 13.27 -2.25
N GLY A 93 16.80 12.59 -1.48
CA GLY A 93 17.50 13.17 -0.34
C GLY A 93 18.83 12.47 -0.13
N LYS A 94 19.90 13.26 0.10
CA LYS A 94 21.22 12.72 0.50
C LYS A 94 21.32 12.48 2.01
N LYS A 95 20.41 13.06 2.77
CA LYS A 95 20.37 13.03 4.23
C LYS A 95 18.94 12.78 4.67
N SER A 96 18.79 12.02 5.74
CA SER A 96 17.48 11.81 6.34
C SER A 96 17.04 13.07 7.07
N MET A 97 15.78 13.49 6.90
CA MET A 97 15.22 14.60 7.67
C MET A 97 15.14 14.29 9.17
N ARG A 98 15.29 13.01 9.57
CA ARG A 98 15.38 12.59 10.97
C ARG A 98 16.77 12.79 11.57
N GLU A 99 17.80 13.05 10.76
CA GLU A 99 19.16 13.35 11.24
C GLU A 99 19.28 14.71 11.95
N ALA A 100 18.19 15.50 12.01
CA ALA A 100 18.02 16.76 12.73
C ALA A 100 19.32 17.41 13.24
N ALA A 101 19.77 18.43 12.49
CA ALA A 101 20.50 19.61 12.96
C ALA A 101 21.32 19.37 14.25
N ARG A 102 22.41 18.62 14.14
CA ARG A 102 23.49 18.78 15.12
C ARG A 102 24.10 20.15 14.83
N ASP A 103 23.75 21.13 15.66
CA ASP A 103 24.55 22.34 15.82
C ASP A 103 26.02 21.97 16.13
#